data_AF-B2KE86-F1
#
_entry.id   AF-B2KE86-F1
#
_cell.length_a   1.000
_cell.length_b   1.000
_cell.length_c   1.000
_cell.angle_alpha   90.00
_cell.angle_beta   90.00
_cell.angle_gamma   90.00
#
_symmetry.space_group_name_H-M   'P 1'
#
loop_
_entity.id
_entity.type
_entity.pdbx_description
1 polymer ?
#
loop_
_entity_poly.entity_id
_entity_poly.type
_entity_poly.pdbx_seq_one_letter_code
_entity_poly.pdbx_strand_id
1 'polypeptide(L)'
;MEIKDITAHVARVLPHTGVNKQRELVRLIFEINKRGGGSLETILPFEEKLTFDKAKKILVAKRYPKNGAKMPLSSIYLPKLDLDAYAKADLSGLAFYPKNIYVDTEVKDSDLAKRVKEMFPNASYEVLEQRKQVGSKEYSKRLETLYIIREKYDFLKPCPCTRGAYGCGYNLVNLGFGCVYECAYCFLQEYQNLHAVILPANIGDFLSKIGASNPRKGPFNKPRIGSGEFTDSLVFDHITGYSKEIIRFFKTRPDLDFEFKTKSVNIGGLLASGGAENIIVAWSVNAQNIIKNTEFLTPSLDERLEASLKVVNAGFKTAFHFDPVIIHEGWKENYKKTIDKIAAKIPSDKISWISVGTLRFNRDLKKIAEARHPGVSMLDEEFFLAFDGKMRYSESDRKEVYDFMIPLLKERFSKSKIYLCMENVL
;
A
#
# COMPACT_ATOMS: atom_id res chain seq x y z
N MET A 1 12.15 24.39 6.78
CA MET A 1 13.52 24.70 7.24
C MET A 1 14.49 23.80 6.49
N GLU A 2 15.60 24.35 5.99
CA GLU A 2 16.54 23.57 5.19
C GLU A 2 17.43 22.68 6.07
N ILE A 3 17.78 21.49 5.57
CA ILE A 3 18.66 20.55 6.30
C ILE A 3 20.02 21.18 6.63
N LYS A 4 20.53 22.04 5.75
CA LYS A 4 21.80 22.76 5.97
C LYS A 4 21.74 23.63 7.23
N ASP A 5 20.60 24.29 7.48
CA ASP A 5 20.41 25.17 8.63
C ASP A 5 20.33 24.37 9.92
N ILE A 6 19.59 23.25 9.91
CA ILE A 6 19.52 22.30 11.03
C ILE A 6 20.92 21.75 11.35
N THR A 7 21.66 21.35 10.32
CA THR A 7 23.02 20.78 10.46
C THR A 7 23.98 21.79 11.06
N ALA A 8 23.97 23.04 10.55
CA ALA A 8 24.79 24.13 11.07
C ALA A 8 24.45 24.43 12.54
N HIS A 9 23.17 24.43 12.91
CA HIS A 9 22.76 24.65 14.30
C HIS A 9 23.18 23.53 15.23
N VAL A 10 23.03 22.26 14.84
CA VAL A 10 23.52 21.11 15.63
C VAL A 10 25.03 21.19 15.83
N ALA A 11 25.80 21.51 14.78
CA ALA A 11 27.25 21.67 14.87
C ALA A 11 27.66 22.84 15.79
N ARG A 12 26.90 23.94 15.78
CA ARG A 12 27.13 25.08 16.68
C ARG A 12 26.82 24.75 18.14
N VAL A 13 25.73 24.04 18.40
CA VAL A 13 25.28 23.71 19.77
C VAL A 13 26.10 22.57 20.37
N LEU A 14 26.59 21.62 19.56
CA LEU A 14 27.34 20.43 19.98
C LEU A 14 28.57 20.16 19.08
N PRO A 15 29.60 21.03 19.08
CA PRO A 15 30.71 21.00 18.13
C PRO A 15 31.59 19.75 18.20
N HIS A 16 31.70 19.12 19.38
CA HIS A 16 32.54 17.94 19.58
C HIS A 16 31.80 16.60 19.40
N THR A 17 30.57 16.63 18.88
CA THR A 17 29.75 15.43 18.67
C THR A 17 30.10 14.76 17.34
N GLY A 18 30.37 13.46 17.35
CA GLY A 18 30.70 12.71 16.13
C GLY A 18 29.55 12.67 15.10
N VAL A 19 29.90 12.45 13.83
CA VAL A 19 28.99 12.55 12.67
C VAL A 19 27.72 11.72 12.82
N ASN A 20 27.82 10.48 13.32
CA ASN A 20 26.64 9.60 13.51
C ASN A 20 25.65 10.16 14.54
N LYS A 21 26.17 10.75 15.63
CA LYS A 21 25.37 11.36 16.68
C LYS A 21 24.73 12.67 16.18
N GLN A 22 25.47 13.50 15.45
CA GLN A 22 24.91 14.70 14.81
C GLN A 22 23.76 14.36 13.85
N ARG A 23 23.94 13.33 13.00
CA ARG A 23 22.89 12.85 12.09
C ARG A 23 21.58 12.51 12.81
N GLU A 24 21.65 11.86 13.97
CA GLU A 24 20.46 11.54 14.77
C GLU A 24 19.74 12.78 15.30
N LEU A 25 20.49 13.78 15.78
CA LEU A 25 19.90 15.05 16.24
C LEU A 25 19.26 15.81 15.08
N VAL A 26 19.94 15.87 13.92
CA VAL A 26 19.40 16.50 12.70
C VAL A 26 18.11 15.80 12.27
N ARG A 27 18.06 14.47 12.30
CA ARG A 27 16.85 13.68 12.00
C ARG A 27 15.69 14.06 12.92
N LEU A 28 15.93 14.11 14.23
CA LEU A 28 14.89 14.46 15.20
C LEU A 28 14.39 15.88 15.03
N ILE A 29 15.30 16.86 14.86
CA ILE A 29 14.92 18.27 14.65
C ILE A 29 14.12 18.45 13.36
N PHE A 30 14.52 17.77 12.28
CA PHE A 30 13.79 17.79 11.01
C PHE A 30 12.35 17.30 11.18
N GLU A 31 12.14 16.15 11.83
CA GLU A 31 10.79 15.60 12.06
C GLU A 31 9.96 16.46 13.02
N ILE A 32 10.57 17.05 14.06
CA ILE A 32 9.88 17.98 14.97
C ILE A 32 9.40 19.22 14.20
N ASN A 33 10.27 19.83 13.41
CA ASN A 33 9.93 21.01 12.63
C ASN A 33 8.80 20.72 11.61
N LYS A 34 8.86 19.56 10.95
CA LYS A 34 7.86 19.14 9.96
C LYS A 34 6.44 19.00 10.55
N ARG A 35 6.31 18.66 11.84
CA ARG A 35 5.00 18.49 12.51
C ARG A 35 4.44 19.77 13.14
N GLY A 36 5.29 20.55 13.81
CA GLY A 36 4.82 21.59 14.74
C GLY A 36 5.30 23.00 14.43
N GLY A 37 6.19 23.18 13.45
CA GLY A 37 6.90 24.45 13.28
C GLY A 37 7.74 24.81 14.50
N GLY A 38 8.41 25.97 14.46
CA GLY A 38 9.29 26.45 15.53
C GLY A 38 10.72 26.71 15.05
N SER A 39 11.41 27.64 15.72
CA SER A 39 12.81 27.97 15.42
C SER A 39 13.76 26.91 15.98
N LEU A 40 14.98 26.87 15.44
CA LEU A 40 16.01 25.95 15.88
C LEU A 40 16.36 26.14 17.36
N GLU A 41 16.33 27.38 17.82
CA GLU A 41 16.60 27.79 19.19
C GLU A 41 15.53 27.27 20.16
N THR A 42 14.27 27.16 19.74
CA THR A 42 13.19 26.59 20.56
C THR A 42 13.21 25.05 20.57
N ILE A 43 13.64 24.43 19.45
CA ILE A 43 13.70 22.97 19.34
C ILE A 43 14.90 22.43 20.13
N LEU A 44 16.08 23.00 19.92
CA LEU A 44 17.33 22.65 20.60
C LEU A 44 18.06 23.93 21.04
N PRO A 45 17.78 24.46 22.25
CA PRO A 45 18.46 25.64 22.74
C PRO A 45 19.94 25.38 23.01
N PHE A 46 20.73 26.45 23.00
CA PHE A 46 22.09 26.41 23.54
C PHE A 46 22.02 26.34 25.07
N GLU A 47 22.67 25.35 25.67
CA GLU A 47 22.77 25.20 27.12
C GLU A 47 24.23 24.93 27.51
N GLU A 48 24.69 25.56 28.60
CA GLU A 48 26.00 25.28 29.16
C GLU A 48 26.07 23.81 29.61
N LYS A 49 27.12 23.09 29.17
CA LYS A 49 27.32 21.63 29.43
C LYS A 49 26.28 20.70 28.80
N LEU A 50 25.61 21.10 27.72
CA LEU A 50 24.74 20.18 26.97
C LEU A 50 25.56 19.00 26.41
N THR A 51 25.15 17.78 26.74
CA THR A 51 25.72 16.55 26.17
C THR A 51 24.82 16.00 25.08
N PHE A 52 25.37 15.14 24.21
CA PHE A 52 24.58 14.42 23.21
C PHE A 52 23.39 13.66 23.82
N ASP A 53 23.61 12.93 24.93
CA ASP A 53 22.56 12.11 25.54
C ASP A 53 21.43 12.97 26.12
N LYS A 54 21.77 14.12 26.72
CA LYS A 54 20.78 15.10 27.21
C LYS A 54 19.98 15.68 26.03
N ALA A 55 20.67 16.11 24.96
CA ALA A 55 20.03 16.63 23.75
C ALA A 55 19.11 15.59 23.09
N LYS A 56 19.58 14.35 22.91
CA LYS A 56 18.79 13.26 22.34
C LYS A 56 17.55 12.98 23.17
N LYS A 57 17.66 12.94 24.51
CA LYS A 57 16.52 12.73 25.40
C LYS A 57 15.46 13.83 25.25
N ILE A 58 15.88 15.11 25.21
CA ILE A 58 14.98 16.25 25.01
C ILE A 58 14.27 16.15 23.66
N LEU A 59 15.02 15.90 22.58
CA LEU A 59 14.46 15.82 21.23
C LEU A 59 13.54 14.61 21.06
N VAL A 60 13.88 13.45 21.63
CA VAL A 60 12.99 12.28 21.63
C VAL A 60 11.68 12.58 22.37
N ALA A 61 11.73 13.25 23.53
CA ALA A 61 10.52 13.63 24.26
C ALA A 61 9.65 14.62 23.46
N LYS A 62 10.26 15.58 22.74
CA LYS A 62 9.55 16.50 21.84
C LYS A 62 8.96 15.78 20.62
N ARG A 63 9.66 14.79 20.07
CA ARG A 63 9.24 14.05 18.86
C ARG A 63 8.17 13.01 19.14
N TYR A 64 8.21 12.39 20.32
CA TYR A 64 7.30 11.33 20.76
C TYR A 64 6.58 11.71 22.08
N PRO A 65 5.80 12.80 22.10
CA PRO A 65 5.18 13.30 23.33
C PRO A 65 4.14 12.35 23.96
N LYS A 66 3.46 11.48 23.19
CA LYS A 66 2.39 10.60 23.70
C LYS A 66 2.95 9.29 24.27
N ASN A 67 3.80 8.61 23.50
CA ASN A 67 4.25 7.25 23.81
C ASN A 67 5.75 7.15 24.11
N GLY A 68 6.56 8.17 23.81
CA GLY A 68 8.02 8.12 23.88
C GLY A 68 8.56 7.73 25.26
N ALA A 69 7.96 8.24 26.33
CA ALA A 69 8.36 7.91 27.70
C ALA A 69 8.04 6.46 28.11
N LYS A 70 7.11 5.80 27.43
CA LYS A 70 6.66 4.43 27.71
C LYS A 70 7.39 3.38 26.86
N MET A 71 8.13 3.83 25.84
CA MET A 71 8.74 2.96 24.85
C MET A 71 10.25 2.83 25.06
N PRO A 72 10.83 1.64 24.86
CA PRO A 72 12.27 1.47 24.96
C PRO A 72 12.93 2.27 23.84
N LEU A 73 14.05 2.96 24.13
CA LEU A 73 14.78 3.74 23.12
C LEU A 73 15.22 2.88 21.92
N SER A 74 15.38 1.56 22.10
CA SER A 74 15.71 0.61 21.04
C SER A 74 14.57 0.39 20.03
N SER A 75 13.32 0.73 20.36
CA SER A 75 12.21 0.67 19.40
C SER A 75 12.10 1.91 18.53
N ILE A 76 12.81 2.99 18.87
CA ILE A 76 12.87 4.21 18.07
C ILE A 76 13.87 4.01 16.93
N TYR A 77 13.38 4.12 15.70
CA TYR A 77 14.21 4.03 14.52
C TYR A 77 14.40 5.40 13.87
N LEU A 78 15.65 5.86 13.75
CA LEU A 78 16.03 7.16 13.19
C LEU A 78 16.84 6.97 11.89
N PRO A 79 16.16 6.80 10.74
CA PRO A 79 16.86 6.62 9.47
C PRO A 79 17.62 7.88 9.07
N LYS A 80 18.72 7.71 8.31
CA LYS A 80 19.40 8.83 7.64
C LYS A 80 18.37 9.60 6.79
N LEU A 81 18.41 10.93 6.88
CA LEU A 81 17.67 11.80 5.96
C LEU A 81 18.32 11.73 4.58
N ASP A 82 17.55 11.32 3.59
CA ASP A 82 17.95 11.24 2.20
C ASP A 82 16.82 11.83 1.36
N LEU A 83 16.95 13.12 1.01
CA LEU A 83 15.91 13.90 0.34
C LEU A 83 16.36 14.24 -1.08
N ASP A 84 16.74 13.22 -1.85
CA ASP A 84 17.12 13.42 -3.25
C ASP A 84 15.97 14.06 -4.04
N ALA A 85 16.21 15.25 -4.59
CA ALA A 85 15.23 15.99 -5.38
C ALA A 85 14.85 15.24 -6.68
N TYR A 86 15.74 14.40 -7.23
CA TYR A 86 15.47 13.58 -8.40
C TYR A 86 14.55 12.39 -8.10
N ALA A 87 14.36 12.04 -6.83
CA ALA A 87 13.45 10.97 -6.43
C ALA A 87 11.98 11.42 -6.38
N LYS A 88 11.68 12.72 -6.45
CA LYS A 88 10.32 13.27 -6.32
C LYS A 88 9.32 12.57 -7.26
N ALA A 89 8.14 12.27 -6.74
CA ALA A 89 7.11 11.62 -7.52
C ALA A 89 6.57 12.56 -8.62
N ASP A 90 6.43 12.02 -9.83
CA ASP A 90 5.69 12.67 -10.91
C ASP A 90 4.18 12.47 -10.69
N LEU A 91 3.48 13.57 -10.41
CA LEU A 91 2.03 13.59 -10.15
C LEU A 91 1.23 14.21 -11.31
N SER A 92 1.83 14.31 -12.50
CA SER A 92 1.18 14.90 -13.69
C SER A 92 -0.05 14.12 -14.18
N GLY A 93 -0.24 12.87 -13.74
CA GLY A 93 -1.47 12.10 -13.99
C GLY A 93 -1.62 11.61 -15.43
N LEU A 94 -0.51 11.35 -16.12
CA LEU A 94 -0.53 10.84 -17.48
C LEU A 94 -1.19 9.45 -17.56
N ALA A 95 -1.99 9.24 -18.61
CA ALA A 95 -2.50 7.92 -18.94
C ALA A 95 -1.34 6.95 -19.19
N PHE A 96 -1.52 5.69 -18.81
CA PHE A 96 -0.49 4.67 -18.99
C PHE A 96 -0.23 4.41 -20.48
N TYR A 97 0.92 4.86 -20.96
CA TYR A 97 1.42 4.62 -22.32
C TYR A 97 2.93 4.31 -22.24
N PRO A 98 3.32 3.03 -22.24
CA PRO A 98 4.73 2.65 -22.18
C PRO A 98 5.46 3.11 -23.44
N LYS A 99 6.69 3.58 -23.28
CA LYS A 99 7.63 3.90 -24.38
C LYS A 99 8.37 2.65 -24.86
N ASN A 100 8.61 1.71 -23.95
CA ASN A 100 9.35 0.48 -24.21
C ASN A 100 8.51 -0.74 -23.80
N ILE A 101 8.38 -1.69 -24.71
CA ILE A 101 7.68 -2.95 -24.50
C ILE A 101 8.67 -4.09 -24.73
N TYR A 102 8.89 -4.86 -23.67
CA TYR A 102 9.67 -6.09 -23.73
C TYR A 102 8.73 -7.29 -23.65
N VAL A 103 9.03 -8.36 -24.38
CA VAL A 103 8.23 -9.58 -24.36
C VAL A 103 9.12 -10.81 -24.29
N ASP A 104 8.87 -11.71 -23.33
CA ASP A 104 9.55 -13.00 -23.27
C ASP A 104 9.25 -13.82 -24.54
N THR A 105 10.28 -14.45 -25.10
CA THR A 105 10.17 -15.27 -26.31
C THR A 105 9.08 -16.36 -26.19
N GLU A 106 8.90 -16.94 -25.01
CA GLU A 106 7.90 -17.98 -24.73
C GLU A 106 6.44 -17.50 -24.84
N VAL A 107 6.20 -16.19 -24.83
CA VAL A 107 4.85 -15.60 -24.86
C VAL A 107 4.70 -14.51 -25.94
N LYS A 108 5.64 -14.41 -26.87
CA LYS A 108 5.64 -13.41 -27.95
C LYS A 108 4.37 -13.47 -28.82
N ASP A 109 3.79 -14.66 -28.98
CA ASP A 109 2.61 -14.90 -29.81
C ASP A 109 1.29 -14.95 -29.00
N SER A 110 1.36 -14.63 -27.69
CA SER A 110 0.19 -14.60 -26.81
C SER A 110 -0.80 -13.49 -27.18
N ASP A 111 -2.06 -13.66 -26.81
CA ASP A 111 -3.10 -12.64 -27.06
C ASP A 111 -2.80 -11.33 -26.33
N LEU A 112 -2.16 -11.39 -25.16
CA LEU A 112 -1.72 -10.20 -24.45
C LEU A 112 -0.64 -9.44 -25.24
N ALA A 113 0.35 -10.13 -25.80
CA ALA A 113 1.40 -9.52 -26.61
C ALA A 113 0.85 -8.86 -27.88
N LYS A 114 -0.11 -9.52 -28.55
CA LYS A 114 -0.81 -8.95 -29.72
C LYS A 114 -1.60 -7.69 -29.35
N ARG A 115 -2.44 -7.76 -28.31
CA ARG A 115 -3.23 -6.60 -27.82
C ARG A 115 -2.33 -5.42 -27.46
N VAL A 116 -1.24 -5.67 -26.72
CA VAL A 116 -0.30 -4.62 -26.32
C VAL A 116 0.36 -3.95 -27.52
N LYS A 117 0.75 -4.72 -28.55
CA LYS A 117 1.32 -4.18 -29.78
C LYS A 117 0.32 -3.31 -30.55
N GLU A 118 -0.95 -3.68 -30.56
CA GLU A 118 -2.04 -2.90 -31.18
C GLU A 118 -2.38 -1.63 -30.39
N MET A 119 -2.42 -1.71 -29.05
CA MET A 119 -2.77 -0.59 -28.17
C MET A 119 -1.67 0.49 -28.11
N PHE A 120 -0.41 0.10 -28.30
CA PHE A 120 0.75 0.99 -28.17
C PHE A 120 1.63 0.97 -29.43
N PRO A 121 1.12 1.40 -30.59
CA PRO A 121 1.82 1.27 -31.87
C PRO A 121 3.10 2.10 -31.97
N ASN A 122 3.27 3.13 -31.12
CA ASN A 122 4.45 4.00 -31.13
C ASN A 122 5.52 3.60 -30.10
N ALA A 123 5.28 2.55 -29.31
CA ALA A 123 6.25 2.05 -28.35
C ALA A 123 7.32 1.21 -29.06
N SER A 124 8.56 1.25 -28.57
CA SER A 124 9.57 0.29 -28.98
C SER A 124 9.15 -1.11 -28.53
N TYR A 125 9.37 -2.13 -29.38
CA TYR A 125 8.96 -3.51 -29.11
C TYR A 125 10.13 -4.45 -29.32
N GLU A 126 10.56 -5.14 -28.26
CA GLU A 126 11.70 -6.06 -28.27
C GLU A 126 11.31 -7.42 -27.67
N VAL A 127 11.71 -8.50 -28.33
CA VAL A 127 11.54 -9.87 -27.83
C VAL A 127 12.85 -10.32 -27.16
N LEU A 128 12.75 -10.79 -25.91
CA LEU A 128 13.89 -11.19 -25.10
C LEU A 128 13.93 -12.72 -24.93
N GLU A 129 15.11 -13.32 -25.09
CA GLU A 129 15.34 -14.76 -24.83
C GLU A 129 15.54 -15.07 -23.34
N GLN A 130 16.03 -14.10 -22.57
CA GLN A 130 16.29 -14.23 -21.14
C GLN A 130 15.78 -13.01 -20.38
N ARG A 131 15.30 -13.23 -19.16
CA ARG A 131 14.87 -12.14 -18.27
C ARG A 131 16.06 -11.23 -17.98
N LYS A 132 15.95 -9.97 -18.41
CA LYS A 132 16.88 -8.89 -18.09
C LYS A 132 16.22 -7.90 -17.16
N GLN A 133 17.03 -7.19 -16.38
CA GLN A 133 16.54 -6.02 -15.66
C GLN A 133 16.22 -4.93 -16.67
N VAL A 134 14.98 -4.45 -16.67
CA VAL A 134 14.47 -3.40 -17.56
C VAL A 134 13.89 -2.25 -16.74
N GLY A 135 13.80 -1.06 -17.35
CA GLY A 135 13.27 0.14 -16.72
C GLY A 135 14.33 1.10 -16.18
N SER A 136 13.87 2.16 -15.52
CA SER A 136 14.70 3.27 -15.03
C SER A 136 14.83 3.24 -13.51
N LYS A 137 16.00 3.58 -12.94
CA LYS A 137 16.17 3.71 -11.46
C LYS A 137 15.20 4.71 -10.80
N GLU A 138 14.60 5.61 -11.58
CA GLU A 138 13.58 6.53 -11.11
C GLU A 138 12.20 5.86 -11.08
N TYR A 139 11.64 5.64 -9.89
CA TYR A 139 10.38 4.92 -9.73
C TYR A 139 9.19 5.52 -10.50
N SER A 140 9.14 6.84 -10.70
CA SER A 140 8.05 7.45 -11.49
C SER A 140 8.15 7.15 -13.00
N LYS A 141 9.34 6.83 -13.52
CA LYS A 141 9.53 6.37 -14.90
C LYS A 141 9.15 4.90 -15.11
N ARG A 142 8.71 4.17 -14.07
CA ARG A 142 8.27 2.77 -14.19
C ARG A 142 7.15 2.57 -15.22
N LEU A 143 6.37 3.62 -15.48
CA LEU A 143 5.25 3.58 -16.43
C LEU A 143 5.70 3.69 -17.89
N GLU A 144 6.96 4.05 -18.14
CA GLU A 144 7.55 4.11 -19.48
C GLU A 144 7.91 2.72 -20.01
N THR A 145 7.92 1.69 -19.15
CA THR A 145 8.33 0.34 -19.53
C THR A 145 7.27 -0.69 -19.13
N LEU A 146 6.84 -1.48 -20.11
CA LEU A 146 5.99 -2.65 -19.93
C LEU A 146 6.78 -3.91 -20.30
N TYR A 147 6.74 -4.93 -19.44
CA TYR A 147 7.34 -6.23 -19.70
C TYR A 147 6.28 -7.33 -19.62
N ILE A 148 6.01 -7.97 -20.75
CA ILE A 148 5.16 -9.15 -20.85
C ILE A 148 6.01 -10.41 -20.65
N ILE A 149 5.68 -11.21 -19.65
CA ILE A 149 6.49 -12.36 -19.25
C ILE A 149 5.70 -13.66 -19.27
N ARG A 150 6.40 -14.79 -19.31
CA ARG A 150 5.86 -16.06 -18.82
C ARG A 150 6.26 -16.21 -17.35
N GLU A 151 5.30 -16.17 -16.43
CA GLU A 151 5.62 -16.34 -15.01
C GLU A 151 5.70 -17.82 -14.63
N LYS A 152 6.76 -18.19 -13.91
CA LYS A 152 7.08 -19.56 -13.54
C LYS A 152 6.94 -19.79 -12.03
N TYR A 153 7.17 -18.75 -11.21
CA TYR A 153 7.30 -18.85 -9.75
C TYR A 153 6.23 -18.05 -9.00
N ASP A 154 6.07 -18.34 -7.70
CA ASP A 154 5.32 -17.54 -6.71
C ASP A 154 3.88 -17.13 -7.11
N PHE A 155 3.26 -17.94 -7.95
CA PHE A 155 1.96 -17.61 -8.51
C PHE A 155 0.83 -17.72 -7.47
N LEU A 156 0.71 -18.89 -6.84
CA LEU A 156 -0.25 -19.15 -5.76
C LEU A 156 0.54 -19.44 -4.48
N LYS A 157 0.42 -18.57 -3.49
CA LYS A 157 1.08 -18.73 -2.20
C LYS A 157 0.15 -18.36 -1.05
N PRO A 158 0.33 -18.92 0.14
CA PRO A 158 -0.30 -18.36 1.33
C PRO A 158 0.07 -16.88 1.48
N CYS A 159 -0.88 -16.05 1.92
CA CYS A 159 -0.57 -14.68 2.30
C CYS A 159 0.54 -14.70 3.37
N PRO A 160 1.67 -14.01 3.15
CA PRO A 160 2.77 -13.97 4.09
C PRO A 160 2.42 -13.02 5.24
N CYS A 161 1.33 -13.34 5.96
CA CYS A 161 0.89 -12.62 7.14
C CYS A 161 2.12 -12.31 7.97
N THR A 162 2.23 -11.07 8.40
CA THR A 162 3.47 -10.58 8.99
C THR A 162 3.86 -11.48 10.19
N ARG A 163 5.16 -11.77 10.38
CA ARG A 163 5.62 -12.75 11.38
C ARG A 163 5.03 -12.46 12.77
N GLY A 164 4.41 -13.46 13.39
CA GLY A 164 3.76 -13.33 14.70
C GLY A 164 2.32 -12.79 14.66
N ALA A 165 1.81 -12.41 13.50
CA ALA A 165 0.41 -12.05 13.31
C ALA A 165 -0.48 -13.28 13.12
N TYR A 166 -1.76 -13.17 13.49
CA TYR A 166 -2.75 -14.21 13.23
C TYR A 166 -3.13 -14.23 11.75
N GLY A 167 -2.90 -15.36 11.10
CA GLY A 167 -3.22 -15.53 9.68
C GLY A 167 -4.72 -15.71 9.45
N CYS A 168 -5.28 -14.94 8.52
CA CYS A 168 -6.69 -15.07 8.13
C CYS A 168 -6.94 -16.21 7.10
N GLY A 169 -5.92 -17.02 6.80
CA GLY A 169 -5.99 -18.12 5.84
C GLY A 169 -6.10 -17.68 4.37
N TYR A 170 -5.77 -16.43 4.05
CA TYR A 170 -5.83 -15.89 2.69
C TYR A 170 -4.75 -16.48 1.79
N ASN A 171 -5.07 -16.72 0.52
CA ASN A 171 -4.14 -17.20 -0.50
C ASN A 171 -4.00 -16.13 -1.60
N LEU A 172 -2.78 -15.83 -1.99
CA LEU A 172 -2.43 -14.78 -2.93
C LEU A 172 -2.18 -15.33 -4.32
N VAL A 173 -2.69 -14.59 -5.29
CA VAL A 173 -2.51 -14.75 -6.73
C VAL A 173 -1.82 -13.48 -7.27
N ASN A 174 -0.60 -13.64 -7.77
CA ASN A 174 0.19 -12.53 -8.31
C ASN A 174 -0.09 -12.35 -9.80
N LEU A 175 -0.93 -11.35 -10.12
CA LEU A 175 -1.31 -11.03 -11.50
C LEU A 175 -0.31 -10.14 -12.24
N GLY A 176 0.79 -9.75 -11.59
CA GLY A 176 1.79 -8.86 -12.16
C GLY A 176 2.52 -8.07 -11.09
N PHE A 177 3.31 -7.10 -11.54
CA PHE A 177 4.09 -6.21 -10.69
C PHE A 177 3.99 -4.77 -11.20
N GLY A 178 3.88 -3.81 -10.28
CA GLY A 178 3.78 -2.38 -10.58
C GLY A 178 2.35 -1.87 -10.59
N CYS A 179 2.20 -0.53 -10.55
CA CYS A 179 0.91 0.15 -10.51
C CYS A 179 1.07 1.58 -11.02
N VAL A 180 0.01 2.14 -11.64
CA VAL A 180 0.00 3.53 -12.15
C VAL A 180 -0.13 4.57 -11.05
N TYR A 181 -0.57 4.17 -9.86
CA TYR A 181 -0.81 5.09 -8.74
C TYR A 181 0.47 5.46 -7.99
N GLU A 182 0.43 6.60 -7.32
CA GLU A 182 1.54 7.17 -6.56
C GLU A 182 1.19 7.29 -5.07
N CYS A 183 0.59 6.24 -4.48
CA CYS A 183 0.26 6.24 -3.06
C CYS A 183 1.54 6.36 -2.21
N ALA A 184 1.64 7.38 -1.38
CA ALA A 184 2.84 7.68 -0.61
C ALA A 184 3.24 6.57 0.37
N TYR A 185 2.28 5.77 0.85
CA TYR A 185 2.51 4.66 1.78
C TYR A 185 2.74 3.32 1.05
N CYS A 186 2.81 3.32 -0.28
CA CYS A 186 2.90 2.08 -1.04
C CYS A 186 4.23 1.38 -0.77
N PHE A 187 4.16 0.18 -0.21
CA PHE A 187 5.34 -0.63 0.09
C PHE A 187 6.09 -1.07 -1.18
N LEU A 188 5.43 -1.09 -2.35
CA LEU A 188 6.08 -1.40 -3.63
C LEU A 188 7.21 -0.42 -3.98
N GLN A 189 7.21 0.78 -3.40
CA GLN A 189 8.27 1.76 -3.60
C GLN A 189 9.62 1.30 -3.03
N GLU A 190 9.62 0.33 -2.10
CA GLU A 190 10.85 -0.31 -1.59
C GLU A 190 11.40 -1.38 -2.54
N TYR A 191 10.56 -1.92 -3.43
CA TYR A 191 10.94 -2.92 -4.42
C TYR A 191 11.51 -2.25 -5.68
N GLN A 192 12.49 -1.35 -5.48
CA GLN A 192 13.06 -0.52 -6.53
C GLN A 192 13.76 -1.36 -7.62
N ASN A 193 14.11 -2.62 -7.39
CA ASN A 193 14.92 -3.36 -8.36
C ASN A 193 14.20 -3.64 -9.71
N LEU A 194 12.89 -3.43 -9.80
CA LEU A 194 12.08 -3.63 -11.01
C LEU A 194 11.26 -2.37 -11.30
N HIS A 195 11.78 -1.49 -12.16
CA HIS A 195 11.11 -0.24 -12.51
C HIS A 195 10.37 -0.35 -13.84
N ALA A 196 9.47 -1.33 -13.90
CA ALA A 196 8.59 -1.57 -15.03
C ALA A 196 7.24 -2.09 -14.52
N VAL A 197 6.21 -1.93 -15.34
CA VAL A 197 4.98 -2.72 -15.19
C VAL A 197 5.26 -4.10 -15.79
N ILE A 198 4.98 -5.16 -15.03
CA ILE A 198 5.21 -6.54 -15.46
C ILE A 198 3.87 -7.28 -15.50
N LEU A 199 3.51 -7.84 -16.65
CA LEU A 199 2.22 -8.52 -16.87
C LEU A 199 2.44 -9.96 -17.38
N PRO A 200 2.01 -11.00 -16.65
CA PRO A 200 2.15 -12.39 -17.09
C PRO A 200 1.15 -12.82 -18.16
N ALA A 201 1.63 -13.30 -19.31
CA ALA A 201 0.77 -13.74 -20.41
C ALA A 201 0.29 -15.21 -20.30
N ASN A 202 0.38 -15.83 -19.11
CA ASN A 202 0.07 -17.24 -18.89
C ASN A 202 -0.94 -17.49 -17.76
N ILE A 203 -2.00 -16.68 -17.68
CA ILE A 203 -3.11 -16.86 -16.72
C ILE A 203 -3.80 -18.23 -16.84
N GLY A 204 -3.75 -18.89 -18.00
CA GLY A 204 -4.25 -20.27 -18.11
C GLY A 204 -3.53 -21.25 -17.18
N ASP A 205 -2.19 -21.16 -17.11
CA ASP A 205 -1.36 -22.01 -16.22
C ASP A 205 -1.72 -21.77 -14.75
N PHE A 206 -2.02 -20.52 -14.43
CA PHE A 206 -2.34 -20.04 -13.11
C PHE A 206 -3.66 -20.62 -12.60
N LEU A 207 -4.70 -20.54 -13.43
CA LEU A 207 -6.01 -21.10 -13.13
C LEU A 207 -5.97 -22.63 -13.04
N SER A 208 -5.17 -23.29 -13.91
CA SER A 208 -4.93 -24.74 -13.82
C SER A 208 -4.29 -25.14 -12.48
N LYS A 209 -3.24 -24.43 -12.05
CA LYS A 209 -2.60 -24.64 -10.73
C LYS A 209 -3.57 -24.45 -9.57
N ILE A 210 -4.42 -23.41 -9.61
CA ILE A 210 -5.47 -23.20 -8.60
C ILE A 210 -6.43 -24.40 -8.61
N GLY A 211 -6.82 -24.87 -9.79
CA GLY A 211 -7.71 -26.03 -9.98
C GLY A 211 -7.21 -27.29 -9.28
N ALA A 212 -5.90 -27.53 -9.33
CA ALA A 212 -5.23 -28.68 -8.70
C ALA A 212 -4.79 -28.47 -7.24
N SER A 213 -4.97 -27.25 -6.69
CA SER A 213 -4.49 -26.90 -5.35
C SER A 213 -5.53 -27.15 -4.26
N ASN A 214 -5.05 -27.27 -3.01
CA ASN A 214 -5.90 -27.23 -1.81
C ASN A 214 -5.59 -25.95 -0.99
N PRO A 215 -6.21 -24.81 -1.32
CA PRO A 215 -5.90 -23.52 -0.71
C PRO A 215 -6.21 -23.51 0.79
N ARG A 216 -5.42 -22.76 1.57
CA ARG A 216 -5.63 -22.67 3.02
C ARG A 216 -7.03 -22.11 3.31
N LYS A 217 -7.69 -22.70 4.30
CA LYS A 217 -8.95 -22.21 4.84
C LYS A 217 -8.70 -21.55 6.19
N GLY A 218 -9.08 -20.27 6.30
CA GLY A 218 -9.07 -19.53 7.56
C GLY A 218 -10.43 -19.59 8.27
N PRO A 219 -10.77 -18.59 9.10
CA PRO A 219 -12.05 -18.54 9.84
C PRO A 219 -13.28 -18.20 8.94
N PHE A 220 -13.13 -18.32 7.63
CA PHE A 220 -14.17 -18.03 6.63
C PHE A 220 -14.85 -19.33 6.17
N ASN A 221 -16.03 -19.20 5.59
CA ASN A 221 -16.82 -20.37 5.15
C ASN A 221 -16.08 -21.18 4.09
N LYS A 222 -15.37 -20.49 3.19
CA LYS A 222 -14.62 -21.06 2.06
C LYS A 222 -13.17 -20.59 2.08
N PRO A 223 -12.24 -21.34 1.45
CA PRO A 223 -10.92 -20.83 1.15
C PRO A 223 -11.03 -19.55 0.31
N ARG A 224 -10.25 -18.53 0.69
CA ARG A 224 -10.18 -17.26 -0.01
C ARG A 224 -8.90 -17.19 -0.83
N ILE A 225 -9.05 -16.91 -2.12
CA ILE A 225 -7.97 -16.64 -3.05
C ILE A 225 -8.15 -15.21 -3.55
N GLY A 226 -7.07 -14.47 -3.74
CA GLY A 226 -7.23 -13.19 -4.43
C GLY A 226 -5.94 -12.52 -4.83
N SER A 227 -6.10 -11.46 -5.59
CA SER A 227 -5.03 -10.67 -6.17
C SER A 227 -4.92 -9.31 -5.49
N GLY A 228 -3.90 -8.53 -5.84
CA GLY A 228 -3.69 -7.19 -5.26
C GLY A 228 -2.43 -6.99 -4.42
N GLU A 229 -1.51 -7.98 -4.37
CA GLU A 229 -0.25 -7.84 -3.60
C GLU A 229 0.73 -6.93 -4.33
N PHE A 230 1.18 -7.33 -5.52
CA PHE A 230 2.23 -6.62 -6.26
C PHE A 230 1.75 -5.75 -7.42
N THR A 231 0.47 -5.83 -7.75
CA THR A 231 -0.24 -4.95 -8.69
C THR A 231 -1.67 -4.78 -8.21
N ASP A 232 -2.27 -3.63 -8.51
CA ASP A 232 -3.72 -3.49 -8.37
C ASP A 232 -4.42 -4.45 -9.33
N SER A 233 -5.45 -5.15 -8.85
CA SER A 233 -6.05 -6.28 -9.58
C SER A 233 -6.77 -5.87 -10.86
N LEU A 234 -7.25 -4.63 -10.94
CA LEU A 234 -8.08 -4.16 -12.05
C LEU A 234 -7.46 -3.02 -12.84
N VAL A 235 -6.40 -2.38 -12.34
CA VAL A 235 -5.86 -1.16 -12.98
C VAL A 235 -5.43 -1.38 -14.43
N PHE A 236 -4.91 -2.57 -14.77
CA PHE A 236 -4.49 -2.95 -16.12
C PHE A 236 -5.49 -3.89 -16.82
N ASP A 237 -6.66 -4.16 -16.26
CA ASP A 237 -7.60 -5.16 -16.80
C ASP A 237 -8.12 -4.84 -18.21
N HIS A 238 -8.11 -3.57 -18.62
CA HIS A 238 -8.48 -3.16 -19.97
C HIS A 238 -7.42 -3.56 -21.02
N ILE A 239 -6.17 -3.78 -20.59
CA ILE A 239 -5.07 -4.32 -21.41
C ILE A 239 -5.05 -5.85 -21.29
N THR A 240 -5.10 -6.35 -20.05
CA THR A 240 -4.85 -7.75 -19.77
C THR A 240 -6.04 -8.66 -20.04
N GLY A 241 -7.26 -8.19 -19.78
CA GLY A 241 -8.48 -8.99 -19.85
C GLY A 241 -8.57 -10.12 -18.82
N TYR A 242 -7.71 -10.12 -17.80
CA TYR A 242 -7.61 -11.20 -16.81
C TYR A 242 -8.91 -11.46 -16.08
N SER A 243 -9.69 -10.41 -15.80
CA SER A 243 -10.93 -10.55 -15.05
C SER A 243 -11.91 -11.50 -15.73
N LYS A 244 -11.97 -11.52 -17.07
CA LYS A 244 -12.86 -12.40 -17.85
C LYS A 244 -12.52 -13.88 -17.66
N GLU A 245 -11.23 -14.23 -17.75
CA GLU A 245 -10.77 -15.61 -17.59
C GLU A 245 -10.91 -16.08 -16.15
N ILE A 246 -10.52 -15.23 -15.19
CA ILE A 246 -10.66 -15.51 -13.76
C ILE A 246 -12.14 -15.71 -13.40
N ILE A 247 -13.03 -14.83 -13.84
CA ILE A 247 -14.46 -14.96 -13.56
C ILE A 247 -15.03 -16.25 -14.15
N ARG A 248 -14.69 -16.56 -15.41
CA ARG A 248 -15.13 -17.80 -16.06
C ARG A 248 -14.73 -19.03 -15.25
N PHE A 249 -13.49 -19.08 -14.76
CA PHE A 249 -13.00 -20.18 -13.94
C PHE A 249 -13.68 -20.25 -12.57
N PHE A 250 -13.77 -19.13 -11.84
CA PHE A 250 -14.34 -19.16 -10.48
C PHE A 250 -15.85 -19.37 -10.47
N LYS A 251 -16.57 -19.06 -11.56
CA LYS A 251 -17.98 -19.45 -11.72
C LYS A 251 -18.20 -20.96 -11.65
N THR A 252 -17.23 -21.76 -12.09
CA THR A 252 -17.30 -23.23 -12.00
C THR A 252 -16.76 -23.78 -10.67
N ARG A 253 -16.36 -22.90 -9.74
CA ARG A 253 -15.75 -23.24 -8.45
C ARG A 253 -16.46 -22.53 -7.28
N PRO A 254 -17.76 -22.79 -7.06
CA PRO A 254 -18.53 -22.16 -5.97
C PRO A 254 -18.01 -22.54 -4.57
N ASP A 255 -17.14 -23.54 -4.46
CA ASP A 255 -16.42 -23.95 -3.25
C ASP A 255 -15.30 -22.98 -2.84
N LEU A 256 -14.88 -22.09 -3.74
CA LEU A 256 -13.82 -21.11 -3.53
C LEU A 256 -14.37 -19.68 -3.67
N ASP A 257 -13.86 -18.77 -2.84
CA ASP A 257 -14.08 -17.33 -3.02
C ASP A 257 -12.87 -16.70 -3.70
N PHE A 258 -13.09 -15.95 -4.78
CA PHE A 258 -12.05 -15.14 -5.41
C PHE A 258 -12.23 -13.65 -5.12
N GLU A 259 -11.15 -12.97 -4.76
CA GLU A 259 -11.14 -11.56 -4.41
C GLU A 259 -10.24 -10.73 -5.34
N PHE A 260 -10.82 -9.76 -6.05
CA PHE A 260 -10.08 -8.71 -6.74
C PHE A 260 -9.88 -7.52 -5.79
N LYS A 261 -8.65 -7.26 -5.32
CA LYS A 261 -8.38 -6.05 -4.51
C LYS A 261 -7.93 -4.90 -5.39
N THR A 262 -8.60 -3.76 -5.26
CA THR A 262 -8.35 -2.61 -6.13
C THR A 262 -8.59 -1.26 -5.43
N LYS A 263 -7.99 -0.20 -5.97
CA LYS A 263 -8.40 1.20 -5.82
C LYS A 263 -8.99 1.75 -7.12
N SER A 264 -8.91 0.99 -8.21
CA SER A 264 -9.36 1.38 -9.54
C SER A 264 -10.87 1.36 -9.69
N VAL A 265 -11.33 2.08 -10.72
CA VAL A 265 -12.69 2.04 -11.26
C VAL A 265 -12.73 1.39 -12.64
N ASN A 266 -11.62 0.78 -13.09
CA ASN A 266 -11.56 0.02 -14.34
C ASN A 266 -12.31 -1.32 -14.23
N ILE A 267 -13.64 -1.25 -14.22
CA ILE A 267 -14.53 -2.39 -13.98
C ILE A 267 -15.18 -2.92 -15.26
N GLY A 268 -14.82 -2.42 -16.43
CA GLY A 268 -15.47 -2.78 -17.70
C GLY A 268 -15.43 -4.28 -17.99
N GLY A 269 -14.30 -4.94 -17.75
CA GLY A 269 -14.16 -6.39 -17.88
C GLY A 269 -15.07 -7.19 -16.94
N LEU A 270 -15.27 -6.70 -15.72
CA LEU A 270 -16.17 -7.30 -14.73
C LEU A 270 -17.63 -7.22 -15.19
N LEU A 271 -18.08 -6.03 -15.58
CA LEU A 271 -19.46 -5.78 -16.00
C LEU A 271 -19.83 -6.62 -17.25
N ALA A 272 -18.89 -6.79 -18.18
CA ALA A 272 -19.09 -7.60 -19.37
C ALA A 272 -19.14 -9.12 -19.09
N SER A 273 -18.62 -9.59 -17.96
CA SER A 273 -18.49 -11.02 -17.66
C SER A 273 -19.69 -11.61 -16.90
N GLY A 274 -20.57 -10.75 -16.36
CA GLY A 274 -21.69 -11.11 -15.50
C GLY A 274 -21.26 -11.60 -14.11
N GLY A 275 -22.08 -11.33 -13.09
CA GLY A 275 -21.78 -11.60 -11.68
C GLY A 275 -21.71 -13.06 -11.26
N ALA A 276 -21.10 -13.29 -10.10
CA ALA A 276 -21.17 -14.53 -9.32
C ALA A 276 -20.95 -14.22 -7.83
N GLU A 277 -21.72 -14.86 -6.95
CA GLU A 277 -21.70 -14.57 -5.50
C GLU A 277 -20.39 -15.00 -4.81
N ASN A 278 -19.64 -15.94 -5.39
CA ASN A 278 -18.31 -16.36 -4.92
C ASN A 278 -17.15 -15.53 -5.52
N ILE A 279 -17.48 -14.45 -6.24
CA ILE A 279 -16.51 -13.50 -6.75
C ILE A 279 -16.76 -12.16 -6.06
N ILE A 280 -15.74 -11.74 -5.30
CA ILE A 280 -15.76 -10.55 -4.47
C ILE A 280 -14.85 -9.51 -5.12
N VAL A 281 -15.38 -8.32 -5.39
CA VAL A 281 -14.57 -7.19 -5.83
C VAL A 281 -14.39 -6.28 -4.63
N ALA A 282 -13.16 -6.16 -4.15
CA ALA A 282 -12.84 -5.49 -2.89
C ALA A 282 -12.14 -4.15 -3.14
N TRP A 283 -12.65 -3.09 -2.52
CA TRP A 283 -12.03 -1.76 -2.61
C TRP A 283 -11.21 -1.42 -1.37
N SER A 284 -10.00 -0.91 -1.59
CA SER A 284 -9.31 -0.18 -0.53
C SER A 284 -10.02 1.16 -0.31
N VAL A 285 -10.37 1.45 0.94
CA VAL A 285 -11.06 2.67 1.33
C VAL A 285 -10.31 3.37 2.44
N ASN A 286 -10.44 4.69 2.49
CA ASN A 286 -9.83 5.51 3.52
C ASN A 286 -10.68 6.74 3.77
N ALA A 287 -10.35 7.48 4.82
CA ALA A 287 -10.91 8.81 5.03
C ALA A 287 -10.59 9.73 3.83
N GLN A 288 -11.55 10.55 3.39
CA GLN A 288 -11.42 11.32 2.15
C GLN A 288 -10.21 12.29 2.17
N ASN A 289 -9.89 12.87 3.32
CA ASN A 289 -8.70 13.71 3.49
C ASN A 289 -7.40 12.89 3.34
N ILE A 290 -7.39 11.64 3.80
CA ILE A 290 -6.24 10.74 3.62
C ILE A 290 -6.08 10.36 2.15
N ILE A 291 -7.17 10.01 1.45
CA ILE A 291 -7.13 9.73 0.01
C ILE A 291 -6.53 10.93 -0.73
N LYS A 292 -7.07 12.14 -0.51
CA LYS A 292 -6.61 13.37 -1.16
C LYS A 292 -5.12 13.66 -0.95
N ASN A 293 -4.62 13.42 0.26
CA ASN A 293 -3.28 13.85 0.66
C ASN A 293 -2.21 12.75 0.56
N THR A 294 -2.59 11.48 0.32
CA THR A 294 -1.65 10.36 0.36
C THR A 294 -1.85 9.32 -0.74
N GLU A 295 -3.01 9.25 -1.38
CA GLU A 295 -3.33 8.28 -2.44
C GLU A 295 -3.32 8.96 -3.82
N PHE A 296 -2.18 9.52 -4.21
CA PHE A 296 -2.08 10.30 -5.45
C PHE A 296 -2.38 9.47 -6.69
N LEU A 297 -3.06 10.11 -7.65
CA LEU A 297 -3.50 9.52 -8.93
C LEU A 297 -4.52 8.39 -8.79
N THR A 298 -5.07 8.16 -7.59
CA THR A 298 -6.15 7.19 -7.38
C THR A 298 -7.53 7.85 -7.53
N PRO A 299 -8.57 7.07 -7.89
CA PRO A 299 -9.95 7.52 -7.78
C PRO A 299 -10.31 7.92 -6.35
N SER A 300 -11.20 8.89 -6.19
CA SER A 300 -11.78 9.32 -4.92
C SER A 300 -12.60 8.20 -4.24
N LEU A 301 -12.97 8.41 -2.97
CA LEU A 301 -13.87 7.46 -2.27
C LEU A 301 -15.18 7.31 -3.02
N ASP A 302 -15.78 8.40 -3.48
CA ASP A 302 -17.06 8.39 -4.20
C ASP A 302 -16.99 7.54 -5.46
N GLU A 303 -15.98 7.75 -6.31
CA GLU A 303 -15.80 6.98 -7.53
C GLU A 303 -15.62 5.47 -7.25
N ARG A 304 -14.87 5.11 -6.19
CA ARG A 304 -14.74 3.72 -5.75
C ARG A 304 -16.08 3.14 -5.30
N LEU A 305 -16.87 3.90 -4.55
CA LEU A 305 -18.18 3.45 -4.07
C LEU A 305 -19.18 3.31 -5.22
N GLU A 306 -19.19 4.22 -6.20
CA GLU A 306 -20.00 4.07 -7.42
C GLU A 306 -19.61 2.82 -8.22
N ALA A 307 -18.31 2.59 -8.40
CA ALA A 307 -17.83 1.37 -9.05
C ALA A 307 -18.26 0.11 -8.28
N SER A 308 -18.19 0.15 -6.94
CA SER A 308 -18.62 -0.95 -6.08
C SER A 308 -20.12 -1.24 -6.19
N LEU A 309 -20.95 -0.20 -6.28
CA LEU A 309 -22.39 -0.38 -6.49
C LEU A 309 -22.69 -0.99 -7.86
N LYS A 310 -21.98 -0.55 -8.92
CA LYS A 310 -22.13 -1.11 -10.27
C LYS A 310 -21.81 -2.60 -10.33
N VAL A 311 -20.73 -3.05 -9.68
CA VAL A 311 -20.41 -4.49 -9.66
C VAL A 311 -21.40 -5.29 -8.81
N VAL A 312 -21.91 -4.72 -7.71
CA VAL A 312 -22.95 -5.36 -6.90
C VAL A 312 -24.23 -5.55 -7.73
N ASN A 313 -24.62 -4.53 -8.49
CA ASN A 313 -25.77 -4.60 -9.41
C ASN A 313 -25.54 -5.59 -10.56
N ALA A 314 -24.29 -5.82 -10.95
CA ALA A 314 -23.93 -6.85 -11.93
C ALA A 314 -23.95 -8.28 -11.36
N GLY A 315 -24.23 -8.46 -10.06
CA GLY A 315 -24.36 -9.77 -9.40
C GLY A 315 -23.11 -10.27 -8.69
N PHE A 316 -22.08 -9.43 -8.50
CA PHE A 316 -20.93 -9.75 -7.66
C PHE A 316 -21.20 -9.40 -6.20
N LYS A 317 -20.36 -9.94 -5.29
CA LYS A 317 -20.23 -9.41 -3.94
C LYS A 317 -19.13 -8.34 -3.89
N THR A 318 -19.14 -7.54 -2.83
CA THR A 318 -18.10 -6.56 -2.56
C THR A 318 -17.47 -6.77 -1.18
N ALA A 319 -16.32 -6.14 -0.96
CA ALA A 319 -15.65 -6.06 0.32
C ALA A 319 -14.89 -4.73 0.44
N PHE A 320 -14.58 -4.33 1.68
CA PHE A 320 -13.88 -3.08 1.94
C PHE A 320 -12.65 -3.28 2.83
N HIS A 321 -11.54 -2.67 2.44
CA HIS A 321 -10.29 -2.73 3.19
C HIS A 321 -9.89 -1.35 3.68
N PHE A 322 -9.96 -1.16 4.99
CA PHE A 322 -9.27 -0.08 5.70
C PHE A 322 -7.85 -0.54 6.00
N ASP A 323 -7.03 -0.70 4.96
CA ASP A 323 -5.63 -1.11 5.07
C ASP A 323 -4.78 -0.21 4.14
N PRO A 324 -4.19 0.88 4.68
CA PRO A 324 -4.05 1.21 6.09
C PRO A 324 -5.10 2.19 6.66
N VAL A 325 -5.46 2.01 7.94
CA VAL A 325 -5.97 3.10 8.81
C VAL A 325 -4.79 3.99 9.22
N ILE A 326 -4.93 5.29 8.96
CA ILE A 326 -3.93 6.33 9.23
C ILE A 326 -4.49 7.27 10.31
N ILE A 327 -3.83 7.30 11.46
CA ILE A 327 -4.16 8.20 12.56
C ILE A 327 -3.75 9.62 12.16
N HIS A 328 -4.68 10.56 12.34
CA HIS A 328 -4.52 11.98 12.05
C HIS A 328 -5.48 12.79 12.92
N GLU A 329 -5.36 14.11 12.94
CA GLU A 329 -6.31 14.96 13.67
C GLU A 329 -7.75 14.73 13.18
N GLY A 330 -8.67 14.48 14.11
CA GLY A 330 -10.08 14.20 13.78
C GLY A 330 -10.34 12.84 13.12
N TRP A 331 -9.39 11.89 13.17
CA TRP A 331 -9.53 10.59 12.48
C TRP A 331 -10.82 9.84 12.81
N LYS A 332 -11.28 9.84 14.07
CA LYS A 332 -12.50 9.14 14.49
C LYS A 332 -13.72 9.57 13.67
N GLU A 333 -13.93 10.89 13.57
CA GLU A 333 -15.06 11.43 12.82
C GLU A 333 -14.90 11.21 11.31
N ASN A 334 -13.69 11.34 10.79
CA ASN A 334 -13.43 11.13 9.36
C ASN A 334 -13.66 9.66 8.92
N TYR A 335 -13.24 8.69 9.75
CA TYR A 335 -13.53 7.28 9.49
C TYR A 335 -15.00 6.93 9.74
N LYS A 336 -15.65 7.52 10.75
CA LYS A 336 -17.09 7.36 10.96
C LYS A 336 -17.88 7.80 9.72
N LYS A 337 -17.59 9.00 9.19
CA LYS A 337 -18.20 9.49 7.94
C LYS A 337 -17.99 8.54 6.77
N THR A 338 -16.78 7.97 6.65
CA THR A 338 -16.45 7.00 5.60
C THR A 338 -17.29 5.73 5.73
N ILE A 339 -17.40 5.19 6.95
CA ILE A 339 -18.20 4.01 7.27
C ILE A 339 -19.69 4.26 7.00
N ASP A 340 -20.23 5.37 7.48
CA ASP A 340 -21.63 5.75 7.26
C ASP A 340 -21.93 5.91 5.76
N LYS A 341 -20.99 6.46 4.99
CA LYS A 341 -21.11 6.61 3.54
C LYS A 341 -21.14 5.27 2.79
N ILE A 342 -20.30 4.31 3.21
CA ILE A 342 -20.34 2.95 2.67
C ILE A 342 -21.70 2.30 2.98
N ALA A 343 -22.16 2.41 4.23
CA ALA A 343 -23.43 1.83 4.69
C ALA A 343 -24.65 2.43 3.98
N ALA A 344 -24.62 3.72 3.67
CA ALA A 344 -25.69 4.39 2.93
C ALA A 344 -25.72 3.99 1.45
N LYS A 345 -24.57 3.63 0.87
CA LYS A 345 -24.43 3.37 -0.57
C LYS A 345 -24.62 1.90 -0.94
N ILE A 346 -24.12 0.99 -0.11
CA ILE A 346 -23.95 -0.42 -0.47
C ILE A 346 -24.84 -1.30 0.42
N PRO A 347 -25.71 -2.15 -0.16
CA PRO A 347 -26.51 -3.09 0.60
C PRO A 347 -25.65 -4.00 1.48
N SER A 348 -25.98 -4.09 2.77
CA SER A 348 -25.14 -4.79 3.75
C SER A 348 -25.02 -6.30 3.51
N ASP A 349 -26.03 -6.93 2.90
CA ASP A 349 -26.02 -8.34 2.49
C ASP A 349 -25.13 -8.61 1.26
N LYS A 350 -24.68 -7.57 0.57
CA LYS A 350 -23.76 -7.64 -0.57
C LYS A 350 -22.29 -7.44 -0.17
N ILE A 351 -22.01 -7.11 1.08
CA ILE A 351 -20.66 -6.92 1.62
C ILE A 351 -20.22 -8.21 2.32
N SER A 352 -19.28 -8.94 1.73
CA SER A 352 -18.80 -10.22 2.28
C SER A 352 -17.93 -10.03 3.52
N TRP A 353 -17.01 -9.07 3.49
CA TRP A 353 -16.15 -8.76 4.62
C TRP A 353 -15.59 -7.34 4.59
N ILE A 354 -15.18 -6.89 5.78
CA ILE A 354 -14.46 -5.63 5.98
C ILE A 354 -13.21 -5.93 6.80
N SER A 355 -12.05 -5.51 6.31
CA SER A 355 -10.81 -5.63 7.09
C SER A 355 -10.35 -4.29 7.62
N VAL A 356 -9.77 -4.29 8.82
CA VAL A 356 -9.13 -3.12 9.43
C VAL A 356 -7.68 -3.45 9.73
N GLY A 357 -6.75 -2.69 9.18
CA GLY A 357 -5.32 -2.80 9.47
C GLY A 357 -4.73 -1.42 9.63
N THR A 358 -4.08 -1.14 10.76
CA THR A 358 -3.39 0.13 10.93
C THR A 358 -2.13 0.21 10.06
N LEU A 359 -1.71 1.44 9.74
CA LEU A 359 -0.50 1.70 8.97
C LEU A 359 0.71 0.99 9.59
N ARG A 360 1.38 0.21 8.75
CA ARG A 360 2.61 -0.51 9.05
C ARG A 360 3.52 -0.45 7.84
N PHE A 361 4.82 -0.33 8.06
CA PHE A 361 5.80 -0.22 6.98
C PHE A 361 7.17 -0.73 7.41
N ASN A 362 7.98 -1.16 6.45
CA ASN A 362 9.37 -1.44 6.73
C ASN A 362 10.13 -0.13 6.94
N ARG A 363 11.23 -0.20 7.67
CA ARG A 363 12.03 0.95 8.09
C ARG A 363 12.45 1.88 6.95
N ASP A 364 12.78 1.33 5.78
CA ASP A 364 13.31 2.10 4.66
C ASP A 364 12.25 2.86 3.87
N LEU A 365 10.97 2.43 3.92
CA LEU A 365 9.88 3.16 3.27
C LEU A 365 9.81 4.62 3.71
N LYS A 366 10.18 4.93 4.96
CA LYS A 366 10.12 6.32 5.45
C LYS A 366 11.00 7.25 4.62
N LYS A 367 12.25 6.86 4.34
CA LYS A 367 13.17 7.68 3.53
C LYS A 367 12.63 7.85 2.11
N ILE A 368 12.13 6.76 1.53
CA ILE A 368 11.60 6.75 0.18
C ILE A 368 10.38 7.68 0.09
N ALA A 369 9.43 7.56 1.01
CA ALA A 369 8.25 8.42 1.04
C ALA A 369 8.61 9.90 1.28
N GLU A 370 9.58 10.20 2.15
CA GLU A 370 10.06 11.57 2.38
C GLU A 370 10.69 12.20 1.13
N ALA A 371 11.49 11.44 0.38
CA ALA A 371 12.12 11.91 -0.85
C ALA A 371 11.10 12.08 -1.98
N ARG A 372 10.21 11.08 -2.15
CA ARG A 372 9.22 11.05 -3.21
C ARG A 372 8.08 12.05 -2.98
N HIS A 373 7.64 12.20 -1.73
CA HIS A 373 6.47 12.98 -1.35
C HIS A 373 6.77 13.91 -0.15
N PRO A 374 7.59 14.96 -0.33
CA PRO A 374 8.07 15.80 0.79
C PRO A 374 6.94 16.49 1.59
N GLY A 375 5.78 16.73 0.97
CA GLY A 375 4.60 17.31 1.63
C GLY A 375 3.78 16.33 2.48
N VAL A 376 4.08 15.03 2.45
CA VAL A 376 3.31 14.02 3.18
C VAL A 376 3.90 13.80 4.57
N SER A 377 3.06 13.89 5.61
CA SER A 377 3.46 13.77 7.01
C SER A 377 2.96 12.52 7.73
N MET A 378 2.21 11.63 7.07
CA MET A 378 1.59 10.47 7.73
C MET A 378 2.59 9.52 8.42
N LEU A 379 3.84 9.45 7.93
CA LEU A 379 4.91 8.63 8.52
C LEU A 379 5.66 9.36 9.65
N ASP A 380 5.27 10.61 9.95
CA ASP A 380 5.81 11.43 11.04
C ASP A 380 5.00 11.32 12.33
N GLU A 381 3.97 10.48 12.37
CA GLU A 381 3.36 10.06 13.62
C GLU A 381 4.33 9.24 14.49
N GLU A 382 3.88 8.85 15.67
CA GLU A 382 4.69 8.06 16.60
C GLU A 382 4.70 6.58 16.21
N PHE A 383 5.70 6.21 15.41
CA PHE A 383 5.96 4.83 15.03
C PHE A 383 7.13 4.23 15.81
N PHE A 384 6.96 2.96 16.18
CA PHE A 384 7.94 2.16 16.91
C PHE A 384 8.15 0.83 16.19
N LEU A 385 9.35 0.27 16.35
CA LEU A 385 9.63 -1.09 15.91
C LEU A 385 8.79 -2.07 16.72
N ALA A 386 7.96 -2.86 16.04
CA ALA A 386 7.05 -3.81 16.65
C ALA A 386 7.57 -5.26 16.58
N PHE A 387 6.75 -6.20 17.09
CA PHE A 387 7.02 -7.64 17.20
C PHE A 387 7.44 -8.32 15.88
N ASP A 388 7.10 -7.70 14.76
CA ASP A 388 7.31 -8.22 13.42
C ASP A 388 8.46 -7.58 12.66
N GLY A 389 9.21 -6.67 13.31
CA GLY A 389 10.29 -5.93 12.67
C GLY A 389 9.83 -4.77 11.80
N LYS A 390 8.52 -4.48 11.73
CA LYS A 390 7.96 -3.32 11.02
C LYS A 390 7.76 -2.14 11.97
N MET A 391 7.68 -0.96 11.39
CA MET A 391 7.27 0.26 12.07
C MET A 391 5.75 0.25 12.19
N ARG A 392 5.21 0.42 13.40
CA ARG A 392 3.77 0.48 13.71
C ARG A 392 3.49 1.60 14.71
N TYR A 393 2.24 2.08 14.74
CA TYR A 393 1.76 2.89 15.87
C TYR A 393 1.95 2.14 17.19
N SER A 394 1.96 2.84 18.32
CA SER A 394 2.02 2.18 19.64
C SER A 394 0.84 1.21 19.83
N GLU A 395 1.00 0.23 20.71
CA GLU A 395 -0.07 -0.74 20.98
C GLU A 395 -1.36 -0.06 21.45
N SER A 396 -1.25 0.95 22.33
CA SER A 396 -2.40 1.72 22.80
C SER A 396 -3.11 2.46 21.66
N ASP A 397 -2.35 3.03 20.72
CA ASP A 397 -2.92 3.75 19.58
C ASP A 397 -3.63 2.80 18.61
N ARG A 398 -3.07 1.61 18.38
CA ARG A 398 -3.73 0.57 17.57
C ARG A 398 -5.02 0.07 18.25
N LYS A 399 -4.99 -0.18 19.56
CA LYS A 399 -6.18 -0.55 20.35
C LYS A 399 -7.25 0.52 20.27
N GLU A 400 -6.90 1.79 20.43
CA GLU A 400 -7.84 2.91 20.30
C GLU A 400 -8.54 2.93 18.93
N VAL A 401 -7.81 2.65 17.85
CA VAL A 401 -8.38 2.51 16.51
C VAL A 401 -9.40 1.38 16.45
N TYR A 402 -9.05 0.20 16.96
CA TYR A 402 -9.91 -0.98 16.87
C TYR A 402 -11.13 -0.88 17.79
N ASP A 403 -10.96 -0.38 19.01
CA ASP A 403 -12.05 -0.15 19.98
C ASP A 403 -13.08 0.84 19.45
N PHE A 404 -12.66 1.80 18.62
CA PHE A 404 -13.56 2.74 17.97
C PHE A 404 -14.22 2.15 16.70
N MET A 405 -13.41 1.65 15.77
CA MET A 405 -13.92 1.28 14.44
C MET A 405 -14.70 -0.03 14.44
N ILE A 406 -14.30 -1.03 15.23
CA ILE A 406 -14.89 -2.37 15.15
C ILE A 406 -16.34 -2.41 15.63
N PRO A 407 -16.73 -1.79 16.77
CA PRO A 407 -18.13 -1.71 17.16
C PRO A 407 -18.98 -0.98 16.13
N LEU A 408 -18.50 0.14 15.60
CA LEU A 408 -19.19 0.92 14.57
C LEU A 408 -19.40 0.11 13.28
N LEU A 409 -18.38 -0.61 12.82
CA LEU A 409 -18.49 -1.49 11.67
C LEU A 409 -19.50 -2.63 11.93
N LYS A 410 -19.49 -3.24 13.11
CA LYS A 410 -20.44 -4.31 13.47
C LYS A 410 -21.88 -3.81 13.49
N GLU A 411 -22.08 -2.58 13.98
CA GLU A 411 -23.39 -1.93 14.01
C GLU A 411 -23.92 -1.66 12.59
N ARG A 412 -23.07 -1.15 11.69
CA ARG A 412 -23.45 -0.80 10.31
C ARG A 412 -23.53 -2.01 9.37
N PHE A 413 -22.74 -3.05 9.62
CA PHE A 413 -22.54 -4.18 8.71
C PHE A 413 -22.70 -5.53 9.43
N SER A 414 -23.86 -5.73 10.07
CA SER A 414 -24.15 -6.90 10.90
C SER A 414 -24.03 -8.26 10.20
N LYS A 415 -24.16 -8.29 8.86
CA LYS A 415 -24.02 -9.50 8.04
C LYS A 415 -22.60 -9.78 7.56
N SER A 416 -21.72 -8.78 7.61
CA SER A 416 -20.36 -8.88 7.05
C SER A 416 -19.38 -9.45 8.06
N LYS A 417 -18.39 -10.22 7.60
CA LYS A 417 -17.27 -10.64 8.46
C LYS A 417 -16.32 -9.46 8.67
N ILE A 418 -16.11 -9.05 9.91
CA ILE A 418 -15.17 -7.99 10.27
C ILE A 418 -13.94 -8.64 10.91
N TYR A 419 -12.74 -8.28 10.43
CA TYR A 419 -11.49 -8.85 10.92
C TYR A 419 -10.33 -7.85 10.91
N LEU A 420 -9.34 -8.08 11.76
CA LEU A 420 -8.10 -7.31 11.79
C LEU A 420 -7.08 -7.90 10.80
N CYS A 421 -6.41 -7.05 10.02
CA CYS A 421 -5.39 -7.49 9.07
C CYS A 421 -3.99 -7.35 9.66
N MET A 422 -3.21 -8.44 9.63
CA MET A 422 -1.82 -8.48 10.07
C MET A 422 -1.61 -7.93 11.50
N GLU A 423 -2.44 -8.34 12.45
CA GLU A 423 -2.33 -7.99 13.87
C GLU A 423 -2.04 -9.23 14.74
N ASN A 424 -1.42 -9.02 15.90
CA ASN A 424 -1.20 -10.05 16.93
C ASN A 424 -2.40 -10.12 17.91
N VAL A 425 -2.29 -10.91 18.99
CA VAL A 425 -3.24 -10.78 20.11
C VAL A 425 -3.02 -9.40 20.72
N LEU A 426 -4.03 -8.55 20.65
CA LEU A 426 -4.08 -7.26 21.33
C LEU A 426 -4.95 -7.35 22.57
#